data_AF-A0A936BQT4-F1
#
_entry.id   AF-A0A936BQT4-F1
#
_cell.length_a   1.000
_cell.length_b   1.000
_cell.length_c   1.000
_cell.angle_alpha   90.00
_cell.angle_beta   90.00
_cell.angle_gamma   90.00
#
_symmetry.space_group_name_H-M   'P 1'
#
loop_
_entity.id
_entity.type
_entity.pdbx_description
1 polymer ?
#
loop_
_entity_poly.entity_id
_entity_poly.type
_entity_poly.pdbx_seq_one_letter_code
_entity_poly.pdbx_strand_id
1 'polypeptide(L)'
;MTAAWRRGGLLVLGLAACGPSAPDAAVEVKLELTGGANPGTYLARSAQAGCTQDVTGPGSWSVQLTDWSGAKEGLRSLQLMLPSRAAPEQFYLGLVFGDFFTGTVHEIETRDRAVERHGQGRAMVIQDRTSDIAVVKGWTKDSVAIVATITCRDRQTQGKGRTP
;
A
#
# COMPACT_ATOMS: atom_id res chain seq x y z
N MET A 1 -12.66 32.17 -64.13
CA MET A 1 -13.48 31.05 -63.64
C MET A 1 -12.71 30.45 -62.46
N THR A 2 -12.97 30.74 -61.17
CA THR A 2 -14.17 30.46 -60.34
C THR A 2 -14.73 29.04 -60.54
N ALA A 3 -15.15 28.23 -59.55
CA ALA A 3 -15.09 28.27 -58.07
C ALA A 3 -15.58 26.88 -57.54
N ALA A 4 -15.31 26.35 -56.34
CA ALA A 4 -14.37 26.66 -55.22
C ALA A 4 -14.30 25.44 -54.27
N TRP A 5 -13.29 25.32 -53.40
CA TRP A 5 -13.16 24.20 -52.44
C TRP A 5 -14.05 24.36 -51.19
N ARG A 6 -15.07 23.51 -51.03
CA ARG A 6 -15.84 23.40 -49.78
C ARG A 6 -15.11 22.52 -48.76
N ARG A 7 -14.49 23.13 -47.75
CA ARG A 7 -14.04 22.43 -46.54
C ARG A 7 -15.27 22.05 -45.69
N GLY A 8 -15.71 20.81 -45.77
CA GLY A 8 -16.73 20.26 -44.88
C GLY A 8 -16.15 20.04 -43.49
N GLY A 9 -16.36 21.00 -42.57
CA GLY A 9 -16.01 20.83 -41.17
C GLY A 9 -17.02 19.92 -40.48
N LEU A 10 -16.64 18.67 -40.19
CA LEU A 10 -17.42 17.79 -39.32
C LEU A 10 -17.18 18.23 -37.86
N LEU A 11 -18.14 18.94 -37.26
CA LEU A 11 -18.15 19.11 -35.80
C LEU A 11 -18.49 17.76 -35.17
N VAL A 12 -17.47 17.05 -34.69
CA VAL A 12 -17.66 15.93 -33.77
C VAL A 12 -17.96 16.53 -32.39
N LEU A 13 -19.24 16.60 -32.05
CA LEU A 13 -19.70 16.91 -30.69
C LEU A 13 -19.19 15.82 -29.75
N GLY A 14 -18.17 16.16 -28.96
CA GLY A 14 -17.58 15.25 -27.97
C GLY A 14 -18.58 14.97 -26.85
N LEU A 15 -19.18 13.78 -26.88
CA LEU A 15 -19.80 13.19 -25.71
C LEU A 15 -18.70 12.88 -24.70
N ALA A 16 -18.48 13.79 -23.76
CA ALA A 16 -17.68 13.52 -22.57
C ALA A 16 -18.39 12.45 -21.74
N ALA A 17 -18.10 11.18 -22.04
CA ALA A 17 -18.57 10.07 -21.24
C ALA A 17 -17.98 10.22 -19.84
N CYS A 18 -18.83 10.57 -18.89
CA CYS A 18 -18.52 10.44 -17.47
C CYS A 18 -18.43 8.94 -17.17
N GLY A 19 -17.25 8.36 -17.41
CA GLY A 19 -16.96 6.99 -17.01
C GLY A 19 -17.15 6.86 -15.51
N PRO A 20 -17.65 5.71 -15.00
CA PRO A 20 -17.79 5.52 -13.58
C PRO A 20 -16.43 5.69 -12.92
N SER A 21 -16.32 6.65 -11.99
CA SER A 21 -15.16 6.79 -11.12
C SER A 21 -14.89 5.44 -10.48
N ALA A 22 -13.66 4.92 -10.62
CA ALA A 22 -13.28 3.71 -9.92
C ALA A 22 -13.53 3.92 -8.41
N PRO A 23 -14.09 2.94 -7.69
CA PRO A 23 -14.34 3.09 -6.26
C PRO A 23 -13.03 3.41 -5.53
N ASP A 24 -13.08 4.37 -4.60
CA ASP A 24 -11.90 4.78 -3.84
C ASP A 24 -11.30 3.58 -3.11
N ALA A 25 -9.99 3.39 -3.24
CA ALA A 25 -9.30 2.28 -2.61
C ALA A 25 -9.28 2.46 -1.08
N ALA A 26 -9.82 1.46 -0.36
CA ALA A 26 -9.79 1.37 1.09
C ALA A 26 -8.35 1.33 1.63
N VAL A 27 -7.42 0.73 0.87
CA VAL A 27 -5.97 0.77 1.11
C VAL A 27 -5.24 1.17 -0.18
N GLU A 28 -4.38 2.19 -0.11
CA GLU A 28 -3.43 2.56 -1.16
C GLU A 28 -2.00 2.48 -0.60
N VAL A 29 -1.09 1.83 -1.33
CA VAL A 29 0.33 1.74 -0.99
C VAL A 29 1.17 2.35 -2.09
N LYS A 30 1.97 3.35 -1.74
CA LYS A 30 3.08 3.88 -2.56
C LYS A 30 4.37 3.37 -1.96
N LEU A 31 5.16 2.65 -2.74
CA LEU A 31 6.38 1.99 -2.30
C LEU A 31 7.54 2.32 -3.23
N GLU A 32 8.68 2.66 -2.65
CA GLU A 32 9.95 2.83 -3.34
C GLU A 32 10.97 1.82 -2.80
N LEU A 33 11.60 1.07 -3.72
CA LEU A 33 12.70 0.14 -3.44
C LEU A 33 13.97 0.61 -4.14
N THR A 34 15.08 0.68 -3.40
CA THR A 34 16.41 0.98 -3.95
C THR A 34 17.42 -0.09 -3.54
N GLY A 35 18.15 -0.61 -4.53
CA GLY A 35 19.13 -1.71 -4.34
C GLY A 35 18.50 -3.11 -4.41
N GLY A 36 19.35 -4.12 -4.51
CA GLY A 36 18.96 -5.54 -4.59
C GLY A 36 18.04 -5.90 -5.75
N ALA A 37 17.16 -6.88 -5.52
CA ALA A 37 16.12 -7.27 -6.47
C ALA A 37 14.93 -6.27 -6.42
N ASN A 38 14.18 -6.20 -7.52
CA ASN A 38 12.97 -5.38 -7.67
C ASN A 38 13.11 -3.87 -7.34
N PRO A 39 14.22 -3.17 -7.69
CA PRO A 39 14.31 -1.72 -7.50
C PRO A 39 13.27 -0.99 -8.37
N GLY A 40 12.66 0.07 -7.84
CA GLY A 40 11.65 0.85 -8.55
C GLY A 40 10.59 1.47 -7.65
N THR A 41 9.55 2.04 -8.26
CA THR A 41 8.41 2.64 -7.59
C THR A 41 7.12 1.90 -7.95
N TYR A 42 6.34 1.56 -6.93
CA TYR A 42 5.15 0.72 -7.04
C TYR A 42 3.94 1.41 -6.41
N LEU A 43 2.77 1.11 -7.00
CA LEU A 43 1.48 1.56 -6.53
C LEU A 43 0.56 0.34 -6.50
N ALA A 44 0.17 -0.09 -5.30
CA ALA A 44 -0.78 -1.18 -5.10
C ALA A 44 -2.04 -0.66 -4.39
N ARG A 45 -3.19 -1.24 -4.70
CA ARG A 45 -4.48 -0.81 -4.14
C ARG A 45 -5.36 -1.99 -3.79
N SER A 46 -6.18 -1.82 -2.77
CA SER A 46 -7.28 -2.74 -2.48
C SER A 46 -8.55 -1.99 -2.13
N ALA A 47 -9.68 -2.48 -2.65
CA ALA A 47 -11.02 -2.05 -2.25
C ALA A 47 -11.47 -2.70 -0.92
N GLN A 48 -10.71 -3.66 -0.40
CA GLN A 48 -10.99 -4.33 0.87
C GLN A 48 -10.31 -3.58 2.01
N ALA A 49 -11.02 -3.41 3.14
CA ALA A 49 -10.43 -2.84 4.35
C ALA A 49 -9.36 -3.78 4.91
N GLY A 50 -8.09 -3.38 4.78
CA GLY A 50 -6.93 -4.17 5.23
C GLY A 50 -6.32 -3.71 6.55
N CYS A 51 -6.75 -2.55 7.08
CA CYS A 51 -6.08 -1.88 8.20
C CYS A 51 -6.85 -2.04 9.52
N THR A 52 -6.13 -2.43 10.56
CA THR A 52 -6.70 -2.76 11.87
C THR A 52 -5.98 -2.04 13.01
N GLN A 53 -6.74 -1.71 14.06
CA GLN A 53 -6.24 -1.03 15.26
C GLN A 53 -6.40 -1.89 16.51
N ASP A 54 -5.45 -1.77 17.44
CA ASP A 54 -5.45 -2.33 18.79
C ASP A 54 -5.53 -3.88 18.89
N VAL A 55 -5.46 -4.60 17.76
CA VAL A 55 -5.58 -6.07 17.65
C VAL A 55 -4.58 -6.83 18.54
N THR A 56 -3.39 -6.26 18.78
CA THR A 56 -2.36 -6.89 19.60
C THR A 56 -2.00 -6.10 20.86
N GLY A 57 -2.93 -5.22 21.28
CA GLY A 57 -2.80 -4.37 22.46
C GLY A 57 -3.00 -2.89 22.14
N PRO A 58 -3.31 -2.05 23.15
CA PRO A 58 -3.56 -0.62 22.95
C PRO A 58 -2.39 0.10 22.27
N GLY A 59 -2.71 0.92 21.27
CA GLY A 59 -1.73 1.65 20.47
C GLY A 59 -1.12 0.83 19.32
N SER A 60 -1.44 -0.47 19.19
CA SER A 60 -1.00 -1.29 18.07
C SER A 60 -1.76 -0.97 16.78
N TRP A 61 -1.10 -1.21 15.64
CA TRP A 61 -1.63 -0.92 14.31
C TRP A 61 -1.06 -1.91 13.30
N SER A 62 -1.88 -2.37 12.36
CA SER A 62 -1.40 -3.20 11.25
C SER A 62 -2.20 -3.01 9.98
N VAL A 63 -1.60 -3.40 8.86
CA VAL A 63 -2.28 -3.55 7.56
C VAL A 63 -1.89 -4.88 6.92
N GLN A 64 -2.87 -5.51 6.28
CA GLN A 64 -2.65 -6.49 5.23
C GLN A 64 -3.21 -5.93 3.92
N LEU A 65 -2.37 -5.84 2.89
CA LEU A 65 -2.80 -5.64 1.51
C LEU A 65 -2.53 -6.92 0.72
N THR A 66 -3.40 -7.23 -0.22
CA THR A 66 -3.17 -8.20 -1.29
C THR A 66 -3.77 -7.64 -2.58
N ASP A 67 -2.96 -7.57 -3.63
CA ASP A 67 -3.34 -7.02 -4.94
C ASP A 67 -2.97 -8.01 -6.06
N TRP A 68 -3.89 -8.96 -6.29
CA TRP A 68 -3.83 -9.86 -7.44
C TRP A 68 -4.25 -9.21 -8.76
N SER A 69 -4.77 -7.97 -8.73
CA SER A 69 -5.25 -7.22 -9.90
C SER A 69 -4.18 -6.36 -10.56
N GLY A 70 -3.14 -5.98 -9.81
CA GLY A 70 -1.99 -5.21 -10.29
C GLY A 70 -1.10 -5.99 -11.27
N ALA A 71 -0.04 -5.31 -11.74
CA ALA A 71 0.95 -5.88 -12.64
C ALA A 71 1.60 -7.15 -12.07
N LYS A 72 2.00 -8.09 -12.94
CA LYS A 72 2.57 -9.38 -12.52
C LYS A 72 3.86 -9.21 -11.73
N GLU A 73 4.69 -8.29 -12.17
CA GLU A 73 5.99 -7.93 -11.63
C GLU A 73 5.90 -6.93 -10.46
N GLY A 74 4.68 -6.51 -10.09
CA GLY A 74 4.41 -5.54 -9.04
C GLY A 74 4.36 -6.12 -7.63
N LEU A 75 4.11 -5.23 -6.66
CA LEU A 75 3.84 -5.58 -5.27
C LEU A 75 2.49 -6.34 -5.19
N ARG A 76 2.54 -7.62 -4.81
CA ARG A 76 1.35 -8.48 -4.64
C ARG A 76 0.81 -8.50 -3.23
N SER A 77 1.67 -8.40 -2.24
CA SER A 77 1.30 -8.44 -0.83
C SER A 77 2.16 -7.50 -0.02
N LEU A 78 1.53 -6.79 0.92
CA LEU A 78 2.21 -6.05 1.97
C LEU A 78 1.57 -6.41 3.30
N GLN A 79 2.39 -6.80 4.26
CA GLN A 79 2.00 -6.95 5.66
C GLN A 79 2.86 -6.04 6.52
N LEU A 80 2.25 -5.09 7.22
CA LEU A 80 2.94 -4.24 8.20
C LEU A 80 2.27 -4.44 9.57
N MET A 81 3.08 -4.69 10.58
CA MET A 81 2.64 -4.81 11.97
C MET A 81 3.50 -3.96 12.90
N LEU A 82 2.86 -3.00 13.56
CA LEU A 82 3.43 -2.11 14.57
C LEU A 82 2.79 -2.41 15.94
N PRO A 83 3.46 -3.13 16.86
CA PRO A 83 2.90 -3.49 18.16
C PRO A 83 2.61 -2.28 19.07
N SER A 84 3.29 -1.15 18.86
CA SER A 84 2.96 0.11 19.53
C SER A 84 3.44 1.30 18.73
N ARG A 85 2.55 2.26 18.47
CA ARG A 85 2.89 3.55 17.85
C ARG A 85 3.88 4.40 18.66
N ALA A 86 4.07 4.10 19.95
CA ALA A 86 5.07 4.75 20.79
C ALA A 86 6.50 4.20 20.58
N ALA A 87 6.65 3.04 19.94
CA ALA A 87 7.92 2.39 19.64
C ALA A 87 8.07 2.17 18.12
N PRO A 88 8.25 3.25 17.32
CA PRO A 88 8.20 3.16 15.86
C PRO A 88 9.34 2.33 15.25
N GLU A 89 10.43 2.12 15.97
CA GLU A 89 11.53 1.21 15.61
C GLU A 89 11.20 -0.28 15.84
N GLN A 90 10.07 -0.62 16.47
CA GLN A 90 9.64 -2.00 16.73
C GLN A 90 8.52 -2.40 15.76
N PHE A 91 8.84 -3.01 14.62
CA PHE A 91 7.83 -3.40 13.63
C PHE A 91 8.27 -4.59 12.78
N TYR A 92 7.29 -5.19 12.11
CA TYR A 92 7.50 -6.14 11.03
C TYR A 92 6.92 -5.56 9.74
N LEU A 93 7.68 -5.64 8.65
CA LEU A 93 7.23 -5.35 7.30
C LEU A 93 7.63 -6.51 6.39
N GLY A 94 6.66 -7.21 5.83
CA GLY A 94 6.84 -8.18 4.74
C GLY A 94 6.26 -7.63 3.43
N LEU A 95 7.04 -7.73 2.35
CA LEU A 95 6.66 -7.34 0.99
C LEU A 95 6.85 -8.54 0.06
N VAL A 96 5.87 -8.84 -0.79
CA VAL A 96 5.96 -9.91 -1.80
C VAL A 96 5.73 -9.34 -3.19
N PHE A 97 6.67 -9.61 -4.10
CA PHE A 97 6.64 -9.21 -5.51
C PHE A 97 6.57 -10.42 -6.42
N GLY A 98 5.94 -10.30 -7.58
CA GLY A 98 5.89 -11.41 -8.55
C GLY A 98 4.84 -12.48 -8.19
N ASP A 99 4.89 -13.61 -8.90
CA ASP A 99 3.96 -14.73 -8.68
C ASP A 99 4.27 -15.50 -7.38
N PHE A 100 3.23 -16.08 -6.76
CA PHE A 100 3.31 -16.74 -5.44
C PHE A 100 4.39 -17.83 -5.30
N PHE A 101 4.77 -18.50 -6.39
CA PHE A 101 5.75 -19.60 -6.38
C PHE A 101 7.19 -19.19 -6.67
N THR A 102 7.42 -18.01 -7.26
CA THR A 102 8.73 -17.55 -7.73
C THR A 102 8.99 -16.09 -7.37
N GLY A 103 8.22 -15.55 -6.43
CA GLY A 103 8.22 -14.15 -6.06
C GLY A 103 9.41 -13.77 -5.17
N THR A 104 9.78 -12.50 -5.23
CA THR A 104 10.78 -11.92 -4.33
C THR A 104 10.11 -11.50 -3.03
N VAL A 105 10.69 -11.88 -1.90
CA VAL A 105 10.30 -11.38 -0.58
C VAL A 105 11.32 -10.36 -0.09
N HIS A 106 10.84 -9.23 0.40
CA HIS A 106 11.65 -8.26 1.14
C HIS A 106 11.06 -8.10 2.54
N GLU A 107 11.89 -8.31 3.56
CA GLU A 107 11.47 -8.31 4.95
C GLU A 107 12.32 -7.39 5.82
N ILE A 108 11.66 -6.70 6.75
CA ILE A 108 12.26 -6.02 7.89
C ILE A 108 11.55 -6.54 9.14
N GLU A 109 12.30 -7.12 10.06
CA GLU A 109 11.81 -7.61 11.35
C GLU A 109 12.68 -7.02 12.46
N THR A 110 12.15 -6.05 13.19
CA THR A 110 12.86 -5.38 14.29
C THR A 110 12.24 -5.63 15.67
N ARG A 111 11.15 -6.39 15.76
CA ARG A 111 10.43 -6.62 17.02
C ARG A 111 11.27 -7.42 18.00
N ASP A 112 11.37 -6.99 19.25
CA ASP A 112 12.16 -7.66 20.31
C ASP A 112 11.70 -9.09 20.62
N ARG A 113 10.46 -9.43 20.25
CA ARG A 113 9.87 -10.78 20.38
C ARG A 113 10.08 -11.69 19.15
N ALA A 114 10.82 -11.23 18.13
CA ALA A 114 11.13 -12.03 16.95
C ALA A 114 12.21 -13.07 17.26
N VAL A 115 12.15 -14.23 16.59
CA VAL A 115 13.15 -15.30 16.73
C VAL A 115 14.50 -14.86 16.15
N GLU A 116 14.48 -14.22 14.97
CA GLU A 116 15.61 -13.51 14.39
C GLU A 116 15.15 -12.11 13.98
N ARG A 117 15.86 -11.07 14.44
CA ARG A 117 15.67 -9.69 13.96
C ARG A 117 16.61 -9.44 12.79
N HIS A 118 16.12 -8.82 11.74
CA HIS A 118 16.89 -8.53 10.53
C HIS A 118 16.37 -7.30 9.78
N GLY A 119 17.28 -6.59 9.12
CA GLY A 119 17.01 -5.25 8.65
C GLY A 119 16.91 -4.23 9.80
N GLN A 120 16.54 -3.00 9.47
CA GLN A 120 16.43 -1.88 10.40
C GLN A 120 15.52 -0.79 9.83
N GLY A 121 14.85 0.00 10.66
CA GLY A 121 14.03 1.10 10.17
C GLY A 121 13.14 1.74 11.23
N ARG A 122 12.14 2.48 10.77
CA ARG A 122 11.06 3.04 11.59
C ARG A 122 9.73 3.02 10.82
N ALA A 123 8.65 2.64 11.49
CA ALA A 123 7.27 2.73 11.05
C ALA A 123 6.50 3.73 11.92
N MET A 124 5.94 4.77 11.31
CA MET A 124 5.13 5.80 12.00
C MET A 124 3.71 5.79 11.45
N VAL A 125 2.71 6.02 12.30
CA VAL A 125 1.30 6.12 11.88
C VAL A 125 0.73 7.46 12.33
N ILE A 126 0.35 8.29 11.36
CA ILE A 126 -0.42 9.52 11.57
C ILE A 126 -1.89 9.16 11.39
N GLN A 127 -2.74 9.54 12.34
CA GLN A 127 -4.18 9.30 12.26
C GLN A 127 -4.90 10.61 12.09
N ASP A 128 -5.81 10.67 11.11
CA ASP A 128 -6.79 11.73 10.99
C ASP A 128 -8.21 11.17 11.27
N ARG A 129 -9.25 12.00 11.08
CA ARG A 129 -10.64 11.62 11.35
C ARG A 129 -11.20 10.60 10.36
N THR A 130 -10.66 10.60 9.15
CA THR A 130 -11.10 9.90 7.93
C THR A 130 -10.08 8.92 7.37
N SER A 131 -8.80 9.00 7.74
CA SER A 131 -7.77 8.06 7.29
C SER A 131 -6.67 7.82 8.34
N ASP A 132 -5.98 6.69 8.20
CA ASP A 132 -4.67 6.47 8.81
C ASP A 132 -3.61 6.48 7.71
N ILE A 133 -2.50 7.19 7.93
CA ILE A 133 -1.33 7.21 7.04
C ILE A 133 -0.15 6.61 7.78
N ALA A 134 0.28 5.41 7.37
CA ALA A 134 1.50 4.79 7.87
C ALA A 134 2.66 5.07 6.91
N VAL A 135 3.81 5.47 7.46
CA VAL A 135 5.07 5.68 6.73
C VAL A 135 6.13 4.77 7.30
N VAL A 136 6.73 3.92 6.47
CA VAL A 136 7.88 3.08 6.82
C VAL A 136 9.10 3.56 6.06
N LYS A 137 10.23 3.68 6.77
CA LYS A 137 11.56 3.90 6.17
C LYS A 137 12.55 2.94 6.80
N GLY A 138 13.27 2.18 5.99
CA GLY A 138 14.21 1.19 6.49
C GLY A 138 15.04 0.50 5.42
N TRP A 139 15.78 -0.52 5.84
CA TRP A 139 16.61 -1.38 4.99
C TRP A 139 16.42 -2.84 5.39
N THR A 140 16.37 -3.74 4.41
CA THR A 140 16.41 -5.20 4.66
C THR A 140 17.81 -5.66 5.08
N LYS A 141 17.93 -6.92 5.50
CA LYS A 141 19.22 -7.59 5.77
C LYS A 141 20.19 -7.48 4.58
N ASP A 142 19.65 -7.58 3.37
CA ASP A 142 20.37 -7.58 2.10
C ASP A 142 20.55 -6.18 1.51
N SER A 143 20.46 -5.14 2.35
CA SER A 143 20.67 -3.73 2.00
C SER A 143 19.69 -3.13 0.97
N VAL A 144 18.50 -3.71 0.80
CA VAL A 144 17.42 -3.09 0.00
C VAL A 144 16.79 -1.99 0.85
N ALA A 145 16.90 -0.74 0.39
CA ALA A 145 16.24 0.40 1.03
C ALA A 145 14.76 0.44 0.67
N ILE A 146 13.91 0.66 1.67
CA ILE A 146 12.45 0.68 1.57
C ILE A 146 11.93 2.04 2.05
N VAL A 147 11.10 2.68 1.23
CA VAL A 147 10.22 3.78 1.64
C VAL A 147 8.79 3.44 1.25
N ALA A 148 7.92 3.19 2.25
CA ALA A 148 6.51 2.88 2.03
C ALA A 148 5.63 3.98 2.64
N THR A 149 4.62 4.42 1.89
CA THR A 149 3.50 5.24 2.39
C THR A 149 2.21 4.49 2.13
N ILE A 150 1.48 4.19 3.21
CA ILE A 150 0.27 3.39 3.21
C ILE A 150 -0.87 4.28 3.70
N THR A 151 -1.89 4.48 2.87
CA THR A 151 -3.10 5.23 3.20
C THR A 151 -4.26 4.27 3.39
N CYS A 152 -4.86 4.27 4.59
CA CYS A 152 -6.01 3.47 4.95
C CYS A 152 -7.23 4.38 5.12
N ARG A 153 -8.24 4.26 4.26
CA ARG A 153 -9.48 5.06 4.30
C ARG A 153 -10.60 4.40 5.09
N ASP A 154 -10.60 3.06 5.15
CA ASP A 154 -11.46 2.28 6.04
C ASP A 154 -10.62 1.62 7.14
N ARG A 155 -11.08 1.77 8.38
CA ARG A 155 -10.39 1.29 9.59
C ARG A 155 -11.26 0.28 10.32
N GLN A 156 -10.80 -0.95 10.44
CA GLN A 156 -11.43 -1.96 11.28
C GLN A 156 -10.88 -1.80 12.71
N THR A 157 -11.66 -1.19 13.59
CA THR A 157 -11.41 -1.28 15.04
C THR A 157 -11.93 -2.62 15.56
N GLN A 158 -11.34 -3.18 16.62
CA GLN A 158 -12.04 -4.21 17.39
C GLN A 158 -13.21 -3.57 18.14
N GLY A 159 -14.32 -3.40 17.42
CA GLY A 159 -15.60 -3.01 17.96
C GLY A 159 -16.11 -4.09 18.91
N LYS A 160 -16.03 -3.77 20.21
CA LYS A 160 -16.98 -4.10 21.28
C LYS A 160 -18.19 -4.90 20.75
N GLY A 161 -18.28 -6.16 21.15
CA GLY A 161 -19.04 -7.22 20.47
C GLY A 161 -20.40 -6.81 19.92
N ARG A 162 -20.62 -7.17 18.65
CA ARG A 162 -21.95 -7.24 18.04
C ARG A 162 -22.69 -8.43 18.65
N THR A 163 -23.33 -8.21 19.80
CA THR A 163 -24.33 -9.14 20.34
C THR A 163 -25.41 -9.37 19.27
N PRO A 164 -25.83 -10.63 19.02
CA PRO A 164 -26.89 -10.94 18.06
C PRO A 164 -28.24 -10.33 18.45
#